data_AF-A0AAD9P2U2-F1
#
_entry.id   AF-A0AAD9P2U2-F1
#
_cell.length_a   1.000
_cell.length_b   1.000
_cell.length_c   1.000
_cell.angle_alpha   90.00
_cell.angle_beta   90.00
_cell.angle_gamma   90.00
#
_symmetry.space_group_name_H-M   'P 1'
#
loop_
_entity.id
_entity.type
_entity.pdbx_description
1 polymer ?
#
loop_
_entity_poly.entity_id
_entity_poly.type
_entity_poly.pdbx_seq_one_letter_code
_entity_poly.pdbx_strand_id
1 'polypeptide(L)'
;MYSGTNMLTFNHTKWNVSNVSMSDVFLKFAHRKKDMIASCRWKGRPCSHDDFQLTVTDAGVCYTFNSRISPNSSVDASGIKHGLQLVLNVEQYEYMRGPHNAVGLKFLLHRQDDVPLVQDFGENIPAGMNTFVAVTVTNETNLPPPHGDCVKERKLRYFDRYSQAACYRECRTDFVVHACGCRDYYMPSSSTG
;
A
#
# COMPACT_ATOMS: atom_id res chain seq x y z
N MET A 1 27.48 25.12 -7.91
CA MET A 1 27.32 25.88 -6.64
C MET A 1 25.97 25.44 -6.07
N TYR A 2 25.86 24.39 -5.27
CA TYR A 2 26.54 24.11 -4.00
C TYR A 2 27.58 22.99 -4.10
N SER A 3 28.81 23.29 -3.71
CA SER A 3 29.87 22.31 -3.46
C SER A 3 29.87 22.07 -1.96
N GLY A 4 29.63 20.84 -1.52
CA GLY A 4 29.64 20.48 -0.10
C GLY A 4 28.50 19.56 0.33
N THR A 5 28.43 18.35 -0.22
CA THR A 5 27.68 17.27 0.43
C THR A 5 28.53 16.69 1.54
N ASN A 6 28.43 17.27 2.74
CA ASN A 6 28.57 16.49 3.96
C ASN A 6 27.43 15.47 3.96
N MET A 7 27.66 14.33 3.30
CA MET A 7 26.85 13.14 3.48
C MET A 7 27.08 12.76 4.95
N LEU A 8 26.13 13.09 5.82
CA LEU A 8 26.18 12.70 7.22
C LEU A 8 26.29 11.18 7.24
N THR A 9 27.49 10.65 7.47
CA THR A 9 27.70 9.23 7.70
C THR A 9 26.83 8.84 8.89
N PHE A 10 25.79 8.04 8.64
CA PHE A 10 24.89 7.56 9.68
C PHE A 10 25.70 6.70 10.65
N ASN A 11 25.95 7.21 11.86
CA ASN A 11 26.73 6.48 12.85
C ASN A 11 25.84 5.44 13.54
N HIS A 12 25.85 4.21 13.02
CA HIS A 12 25.08 3.07 13.52
C HIS A 12 25.38 2.75 15.00
N THR A 13 26.61 3.00 15.48
CA THR A 13 26.99 2.74 16.88
C THR A 13 26.42 3.77 17.86
N LYS A 14 26.28 5.04 17.44
CA LYS A 14 25.71 6.12 18.26
C LYS A 14 24.22 5.90 18.56
N TRP A 15 23.51 5.24 17.66
CA TRP A 15 22.07 5.01 17.77
C TRP A 15 21.71 3.55 18.11
N ASN A 16 22.70 2.72 18.44
CA ASN A 16 22.54 1.30 18.77
C ASN A 16 21.69 0.53 17.73
N VAL A 17 21.98 0.74 16.44
CA VAL A 17 21.22 0.16 15.30
C VAL A 17 21.89 -1.11 14.77
N SER A 18 22.71 -1.76 15.60
CA SER A 18 23.20 -3.10 15.31
C SER A 18 22.07 -4.09 15.57
N ASN A 19 21.63 -4.82 14.54
CA ASN A 19 20.54 -5.81 14.58
C ASN A 19 19.10 -5.26 14.50
N VAL A 20 18.84 -4.36 13.54
CA VAL A 20 17.47 -3.88 13.23
C VAL A 20 17.06 -4.36 11.84
N SER A 21 15.87 -4.95 11.71
CA SER A 21 15.35 -5.38 10.41
C SER A 21 14.86 -4.17 9.59
N MET A 22 14.91 -4.27 8.26
CA MET A 22 14.34 -3.22 7.41
C MET A 22 12.86 -2.98 7.72
N SER A 23 12.11 -4.04 8.02
CA SER A 23 10.71 -3.94 8.43
C SER A 23 10.52 -3.06 9.67
N ASP A 24 11.35 -3.23 10.69
CA ASP A 24 11.26 -2.44 11.92
C ASP A 24 11.57 -0.97 11.66
N VAL A 25 12.56 -0.69 10.80
CA VAL A 25 12.88 0.69 10.37
C VAL A 25 11.68 1.31 9.67
N PHE A 26 11.13 0.64 8.65
CA PHE A 26 9.99 1.17 7.89
C PHE A 26 8.76 1.39 8.77
N LEU A 27 8.44 0.46 9.67
CA LEU A 27 7.30 0.60 10.58
C LEU A 27 7.50 1.71 11.61
N LYS A 28 8.73 1.90 12.11
CA LYS A 28 9.03 2.90 13.12
C LYS A 28 9.04 4.32 12.58
N PHE A 29 9.52 4.50 11.35
CA PHE A 29 9.65 5.82 10.70
C PHE A 29 8.53 6.13 9.71
N ALA A 30 7.53 5.26 9.58
CA ALA A 30 6.35 5.53 8.78
C ALA A 30 5.54 6.73 9.31
N HIS A 31 4.95 7.48 8.39
CA HIS A 31 3.91 8.45 8.73
C HIS A 31 2.81 7.79 9.54
N ARG A 32 2.30 8.46 10.58
CA ARG A 32 1.26 7.90 11.46
C ARG A 32 -0.12 8.30 10.93
N LYS A 33 -1.03 7.34 10.82
CA LYS A 33 -2.41 7.59 10.34
C LYS A 33 -3.14 8.71 11.08
N LYS A 34 -2.90 8.88 12.38
CA LYS A 34 -3.51 9.95 13.20
C LYS A 34 -3.02 11.36 12.85
N ASP A 35 -1.81 11.48 12.29
CA ASP A 35 -1.22 12.77 11.91
C ASP A 35 -1.54 13.09 10.44
N MET A 36 -1.63 12.05 9.59
CA MET A 36 -2.03 12.18 8.20
C MET A 36 -3.53 12.42 8.01
N ILE A 37 -4.41 11.72 8.75
CA ILE A 37 -5.86 11.78 8.54
C ILE A 37 -6.46 12.87 9.43
N ALA A 38 -6.57 14.08 8.88
CA ALA A 38 -7.13 15.22 9.59
C ALA A 38 -8.66 15.16 9.71
N SER A 39 -9.35 14.62 8.70
CA SER A 39 -10.80 14.39 8.73
C SER A 39 -11.19 13.19 7.89
N CYS A 40 -12.18 12.43 8.37
CA CYS A 40 -12.70 11.25 7.72
C CYS A 40 -14.23 11.25 7.77
N ARG A 41 -14.88 11.02 6.62
CA ARG A 41 -16.30 10.70 6.54
C ARG A 41 -16.54 9.51 5.62
N TRP A 42 -17.36 8.57 6.08
CA TRP A 42 -17.83 7.44 5.30
C TRP A 42 -19.35 7.46 5.27
N LYS A 43 -19.95 7.46 4.07
CA LYS A 43 -21.41 7.56 3.89
C LYS A 43 -22.01 8.78 4.63
N GLY A 44 -21.25 9.88 4.67
CA GLY A 44 -21.64 11.12 5.32
C GLY A 44 -21.52 11.12 6.86
N ARG A 45 -21.19 9.97 7.48
CA ARG A 45 -20.97 9.83 8.92
C ARG A 45 -19.49 10.00 9.26
N PRO A 46 -19.15 10.55 10.43
CA PRO A 46 -17.75 10.64 10.85
C PRO A 46 -17.14 9.24 10.98
N CYS A 47 -15.90 9.09 10.53
CA CYS A 47 -15.05 7.90 10.76
C CYS A 47 -13.76 8.32 11.44
N SER A 48 -12.99 7.34 11.93
CA SER A 48 -11.71 7.54 12.61
C SER A 48 -10.54 7.08 11.72
N HIS A 49 -9.34 7.56 12.03
CA HIS A 49 -8.10 6.97 11.54
C HIS A 49 -7.94 5.50 11.99
N ASP A 50 -8.66 5.08 13.03
CA ASP A 50 -8.69 3.68 13.48
C ASP A 50 -9.36 2.73 12.48
N ASP A 51 -10.24 3.24 11.62
CA ASP A 51 -10.89 2.46 10.55
C ASP A 51 -9.93 2.08 9.41
N PHE A 52 -8.67 2.53 9.48
CA PHE A 52 -7.62 2.24 8.53
C PHE A 52 -6.61 1.24 9.11
N GLN A 53 -6.42 0.14 8.41
CA GLN A 53 -5.43 -0.88 8.76
C GLN A 53 -4.05 -0.51 8.20
N LEU A 54 -2.99 -0.69 8.98
CA LEU A 54 -1.62 -0.60 8.48
C LEU A 54 -1.34 -1.76 7.54
N THR A 55 -0.87 -1.45 6.33
CA THR A 55 -0.55 -2.42 5.28
C THR A 55 0.83 -2.13 4.72
N VAL A 56 1.72 -3.13 4.77
CA VAL A 56 3.08 -3.03 4.24
C VAL A 56 3.05 -3.34 2.74
N THR A 57 3.59 -2.44 1.92
CA THR A 57 3.54 -2.52 0.44
C THR A 57 4.90 -2.27 -0.20
N ASP A 58 4.96 -2.47 -1.52
CA ASP A 58 6.12 -2.12 -2.36
C ASP A 58 6.36 -0.61 -2.52
N ALA A 59 5.43 0.23 -2.05
CA ALA A 59 5.59 1.68 -1.98
C ALA A 59 5.89 2.19 -0.56
N GLY A 60 6.08 1.30 0.42
CA GLY A 60 6.29 1.66 1.82
C GLY A 60 5.16 1.19 2.73
N VAL A 61 5.02 1.87 3.87
CA VAL A 61 3.93 1.62 4.83
C VAL A 61 2.71 2.44 4.42
N CYS A 62 1.61 1.75 4.14
CA CYS A 62 0.35 2.33 3.70
C CYS A 62 -0.78 2.08 4.71
N TYR A 63 -1.91 2.72 4.47
CA TYR A 63 -3.12 2.58 5.28
C TYR A 63 -4.30 2.18 4.39
N THR A 64 -4.91 1.04 4.66
CA THR A 64 -6.03 0.48 3.89
C THR A 64 -7.35 0.69 4.63
N PHE A 65 -8.25 1.46 4.02
CA PHE A 65 -9.65 1.55 4.45
C PHE A 65 -10.44 0.34 3.94
N ASN A 66 -11.41 -0.14 4.71
CA ASN A 66 -12.28 -1.26 4.33
C ASN A 66 -11.46 -2.50 3.90
N SER A 67 -10.46 -2.86 4.71
CA SER A 67 -9.59 -4.01 4.49
C SER A 67 -10.32 -5.35 4.71
N ARG A 68 -9.66 -6.47 4.39
CA ARG A 68 -10.18 -7.83 4.66
C ARG A 68 -10.55 -8.08 6.13
N ILE A 69 -9.84 -7.45 7.06
CA ILE A 69 -10.01 -7.66 8.51
C ILE A 69 -11.04 -6.66 9.08
N SER A 70 -11.34 -5.59 8.34
CA SER A 70 -12.37 -4.63 8.68
C SER A 70 -13.78 -5.22 8.45
N PRO A 71 -14.80 -4.78 9.21
CA PRO A 71 -16.19 -5.05 8.86
C PRO A 71 -16.47 -4.57 7.44
N ASN A 72 -16.99 -5.47 6.59
CA ASN A 72 -17.23 -5.16 5.19
C ASN A 72 -18.18 -3.96 5.06
N SER A 73 -17.70 -2.91 4.38
CA SER A 73 -18.44 -1.69 4.16
C SER A 73 -18.80 -1.52 2.69
N SER A 74 -20.09 -1.38 2.40
CA SER A 74 -20.62 -1.13 1.06
C SER A 74 -21.30 0.24 0.96
N VAL A 75 -21.36 0.76 -0.26
CA VAL A 75 -22.12 1.96 -0.62
C VAL A 75 -23.49 1.55 -1.17
N ASP A 76 -24.54 2.27 -0.78
CA ASP A 76 -25.93 1.96 -1.19
C ASP A 76 -26.43 2.91 -2.30
N ALA A 77 -25.70 4.00 -2.55
CA ALA A 77 -26.03 5.01 -3.53
C ALA A 77 -24.75 5.68 -4.06
N SER A 78 -24.86 6.26 -5.26
CA SER A 78 -23.78 7.02 -5.89
C SER A 78 -23.72 8.45 -5.37
N GLY A 79 -22.56 9.08 -5.53
CA GLY A 79 -22.34 10.49 -5.20
C GLY A 79 -21.47 10.70 -3.96
N ILE A 80 -20.89 11.89 -3.85
CA ILE A 80 -19.83 12.17 -2.87
C ILE A 80 -20.25 11.91 -1.42
N LYS A 81 -21.52 12.15 -1.06
CA LYS A 81 -22.04 11.95 0.30
C LYS A 81 -22.08 10.47 0.72
N HIS A 82 -22.06 9.55 -0.24
CA HIS A 82 -22.15 8.12 0.00
C HIS A 82 -20.80 7.39 -0.04
N GLY A 83 -19.73 8.08 -0.46
CA GLY A 83 -18.37 7.52 -0.53
C GLY A 83 -17.50 7.84 0.69
N LEU A 84 -16.19 7.62 0.49
CA LEU A 84 -15.13 8.01 1.42
C LEU A 84 -14.69 9.44 1.12
N GLN A 85 -14.66 10.28 2.15
CA GLN A 85 -14.17 11.64 2.07
C GLN A 85 -13.05 11.81 3.10
N LEU A 86 -11.89 12.29 2.64
CA LEU A 86 -10.72 12.48 3.47
C LEU A 86 -10.19 13.89 3.30
N VAL A 87 -9.76 14.47 4.41
CA VAL A 87 -8.83 15.61 4.42
C VAL A 87 -7.54 15.08 4.99
N LEU A 88 -6.48 15.17 4.19
CA LEU A 88 -5.19 14.54 4.48
C LEU A 88 -4.10 15.60 4.62
N ASN A 89 -3.26 15.44 5.64
CA ASN A 89 -2.00 16.13 5.81
C ASN A 89 -0.89 15.24 5.23
N VAL A 90 -0.22 15.69 4.18
CA VAL A 90 0.88 14.95 3.54
C VAL A 90 2.19 15.02 4.31
N GLU A 91 2.26 15.85 5.37
CA GLU A 91 3.44 16.02 6.22
C GLU A 91 4.73 16.32 5.43
N GLN A 92 4.65 17.24 4.46
CA GLN A 92 5.80 17.59 3.59
C GLN A 92 7.06 18.00 4.38
N TYR A 93 6.90 18.49 5.62
CA TYR A 93 8.01 18.83 6.51
C TYR A 93 8.80 17.62 7.05
N GLU A 94 8.24 16.41 6.99
CA GLU A 94 8.91 15.15 7.37
C GLU A 94 9.60 14.46 6.19
N TYR A 95 9.53 15.02 4.97
CA TYR A 95 10.08 14.37 3.79
C TYR A 95 11.62 14.27 3.85
N MET A 96 12.12 13.07 3.61
CA MET A 96 13.55 12.84 3.43
C MET A 96 13.98 13.26 2.04
N ARG A 97 15.19 13.84 1.92
CA ARG A 97 15.79 14.14 0.61
C ARG A 97 16.04 12.84 -0.14
N GLY A 98 15.49 12.73 -1.34
CA GLY A 98 15.63 11.55 -2.19
C GLY A 98 15.42 11.88 -3.66
N PRO A 99 15.42 10.86 -4.54
CA PRO A 99 15.20 11.07 -5.98
C PRO A 99 13.76 11.50 -6.31
N HIS A 100 12.83 11.34 -5.37
CA HIS A 100 11.42 11.71 -5.54
C HIS A 100 11.16 13.12 -5.01
N ASN A 101 10.68 14.00 -5.89
CA ASN A 101 10.40 15.42 -5.59
C ASN A 101 8.90 15.75 -5.66
N ALA A 102 8.04 14.75 -5.89
CA ALA A 102 6.60 14.94 -5.97
C ALA A 102 6.00 15.11 -4.57
N VAL A 103 5.01 15.99 -4.44
CA VAL A 103 4.31 16.26 -3.18
C VAL A 103 2.85 15.87 -3.35
N GLY A 104 2.42 14.89 -2.57
CA GLY A 104 1.10 14.32 -2.73
C GLY A 104 0.98 12.95 -2.07
N LEU A 105 0.00 12.20 -2.54
CA LEU A 105 -0.29 10.85 -2.07
C LEU A 105 -0.41 9.92 -3.25
N LYS A 106 -0.03 8.66 -3.07
CA LYS A 106 -0.33 7.59 -4.00
C LYS A 106 -1.44 6.74 -3.39
N PHE A 107 -2.51 6.49 -4.15
CA PHE A 107 -3.63 5.64 -3.70
C PHE A 107 -3.88 4.52 -4.70
N LEU A 108 -4.42 3.41 -4.22
CA LEU A 108 -4.81 2.27 -5.05
C LEU A 108 -6.19 1.81 -4.62
N LEU A 109 -7.12 1.73 -5.57
CA LEU A 109 -8.39 1.04 -5.36
C LEU A 109 -8.20 -0.42 -5.75
N HIS A 110 -8.44 -1.34 -4.82
CA HIS A 110 -8.36 -2.77 -5.07
C HIS A 110 -9.42 -3.52 -4.27
N ARG A 111 -9.62 -4.80 -4.60
CA ARG A 111 -10.51 -5.68 -3.83
C ARG A 111 -9.92 -6.02 -2.47
N GLN A 112 -10.78 -6.24 -1.48
CA GLN A 112 -10.40 -6.59 -0.10
C GLN A 112 -9.48 -7.81 -0.01
N ASP A 113 -9.66 -8.78 -0.89
CA ASP A 113 -8.94 -10.06 -0.90
C ASP A 113 -7.76 -10.09 -1.87
N ASP A 114 -7.29 -8.93 -2.32
CA ASP A 114 -6.19 -8.79 -3.27
C ASP A 114 -4.95 -8.14 -2.66
N VAL A 115 -3.80 -8.35 -3.31
CA VAL A 115 -2.51 -7.81 -2.88
C VAL A 115 -2.33 -6.39 -3.42
N PRO A 116 -2.05 -5.39 -2.57
CA PRO A 116 -1.86 -4.02 -3.04
C PRO A 116 -0.47 -3.84 -3.68
N LEU A 117 -0.44 -3.77 -5.00
CA LEU A 117 0.75 -3.43 -5.80
C LEU A 117 0.79 -1.91 -6.04
N VAL A 118 0.96 -1.15 -4.95
CA VAL A 118 0.83 0.31 -4.95
C VAL A 118 1.90 0.96 -5.82
N GLN A 119 3.11 0.41 -5.84
CA GLN A 119 4.18 0.98 -6.65
C GLN A 119 3.87 0.91 -8.15
N ASP A 120 3.27 -0.20 -8.60
CA ASP A 120 3.04 -0.50 -10.02
C ASP A 120 1.70 0.08 -10.54
N PHE A 121 0.62 0.02 -9.73
CA PHE A 121 -0.74 0.40 -10.15
C PHE A 121 -1.36 1.55 -9.35
N GLY A 122 -0.63 2.14 -8.41
CA GLY A 122 -1.13 3.26 -7.62
C GLY A 122 -1.15 4.57 -8.41
N GLU A 123 -2.20 5.34 -8.20
CA GLU A 123 -2.45 6.65 -8.82
C GLU A 123 -2.00 7.78 -7.92
N ASN A 124 -1.39 8.82 -8.50
CA ASN A 124 -0.86 9.96 -7.75
C ASN A 124 -1.91 11.09 -7.65
N ILE A 125 -2.11 11.60 -6.44
CA ILE A 125 -2.92 12.79 -6.16
C ILE A 125 -2.00 13.89 -5.62
N PRO A 126 -1.93 15.07 -6.28
CA PRO A 126 -1.15 16.19 -5.77
C PRO A 126 -1.77 16.81 -4.52
N ALA A 127 -0.92 17.33 -3.64
CA ALA A 127 -1.39 18.09 -2.48
C ALA A 127 -1.92 19.48 -2.87
N GLY A 128 -2.73 20.09 -2.01
CA GLY A 128 -3.19 21.48 -2.17
C GLY A 128 -4.46 21.67 -3.03
N MET A 129 -5.11 20.58 -3.45
CA MET A 129 -6.38 20.63 -4.17
C MET A 129 -7.38 19.59 -3.64
N ASN A 130 -8.67 19.80 -3.94
CA ASN A 130 -9.70 18.79 -3.73
C ASN A 130 -9.79 17.89 -4.96
N THR A 131 -9.50 16.61 -4.80
CA THR A 131 -9.56 15.60 -5.88
C THR A 131 -10.78 14.71 -5.71
N PHE A 132 -11.59 14.60 -6.77
CA PHE A 132 -12.77 13.73 -6.80
C PHE A 132 -12.46 12.51 -7.69
N VAL A 133 -12.53 11.32 -7.11
CA VAL A 133 -12.30 10.06 -7.83
C VAL A 133 -13.64 9.36 -7.99
N ALA A 134 -14.15 9.33 -9.22
CA ALA A 134 -15.34 8.54 -9.56
C ALA A 134 -14.93 7.07 -9.74
N VAL A 135 -15.69 6.17 -9.13
CA VAL A 135 -15.42 4.73 -9.17
C VAL A 135 -16.60 4.02 -9.83
N THR A 136 -16.30 3.20 -10.84
CA THR A 136 -17.25 2.27 -11.47
C THR A 136 -16.75 0.86 -11.27
N VAL A 137 -17.60 -0.01 -10.74
CA VAL A 137 -17.25 -1.41 -10.50
C VAL A 137 -17.72 -2.24 -11.69
N THR A 138 -16.79 -2.88 -12.39
CA THR A 138 -17.06 -3.88 -13.40
C THR A 138 -16.76 -5.26 -12.85
N ASN A 139 -17.61 -6.24 -13.16
CA ASN A 139 -17.37 -7.64 -12.84
C ASN A 139 -17.22 -8.42 -14.13
N GLU A 140 -16.04 -9.00 -14.33
CA GLU A 140 -15.67 -9.70 -15.55
C GLU A 140 -15.44 -11.17 -15.26
N THR A 141 -16.06 -12.02 -16.07
CA THR A 141 -15.91 -13.47 -16.00
C THR A 141 -15.36 -14.01 -17.31
N ASN A 142 -14.07 -14.34 -17.31
CA ASN A 142 -13.39 -14.93 -18.47
C ASN A 142 -13.66 -16.44 -18.58
N LEU A 143 -13.72 -16.94 -19.82
CA LEU A 143 -13.94 -18.36 -20.11
C LEU A 143 -12.64 -19.17 -19.98
N PRO A 144 -12.73 -20.44 -19.54
CA PRO A 144 -11.59 -21.36 -19.54
C PRO A 144 -11.28 -21.90 -20.96
N PRO A 145 -10.16 -22.63 -21.13
CA PRO A 145 -9.83 -23.27 -22.40
C PRO A 145 -10.96 -24.21 -22.88
N PRO A 146 -11.24 -24.28 -24.20
CA PRO A 146 -10.52 -23.67 -25.33
C PRO A 146 -10.96 -22.24 -25.70
N HIS A 147 -11.92 -21.65 -24.98
CA HIS A 147 -12.50 -20.34 -25.34
C HIS A 147 -11.79 -19.14 -24.69
N GLY A 148 -10.82 -19.40 -23.82
CA GLY A 148 -9.94 -18.40 -23.20
C GLY A 148 -8.87 -19.09 -22.34
N ASP A 149 -8.00 -18.30 -21.71
CA ASP A 149 -6.86 -18.83 -20.92
C ASP A 149 -7.08 -18.70 -19.40
N CYS A 150 -8.34 -18.58 -18.97
CA CYS A 150 -8.64 -18.39 -17.56
C CYS A 150 -8.40 -19.68 -16.76
N VAL A 151 -7.43 -19.65 -15.86
CA VAL A 151 -7.13 -20.74 -14.91
C VAL A 151 -7.95 -20.52 -13.64
N LYS A 152 -8.96 -21.38 -13.40
CA LYS A 152 -9.88 -21.22 -12.26
C LYS A 152 -9.26 -21.55 -10.90
N GLU A 153 -8.26 -22.45 -10.86
CA GLU A 153 -7.79 -23.06 -9.60
C GLU A 153 -6.26 -23.13 -9.50
N ARG A 154 -5.57 -22.00 -9.66
CA ARG A 154 -4.15 -21.93 -9.31
C ARG A 154 -3.98 -21.69 -7.81
N LYS A 155 -3.50 -22.70 -7.09
CA LYS A 155 -3.09 -22.53 -5.69
C LYS A 155 -1.79 -21.74 -5.63
N LEU A 156 -1.77 -20.69 -4.83
CA LEU A 156 -0.58 -19.91 -4.50
C LEU A 156 0.00 -20.43 -3.19
N ARG A 157 1.31 -20.31 -3.00
CA ARG A 157 2.03 -20.69 -1.76
C ARG A 157 1.79 -19.68 -0.65
N TYR A 158 1.72 -18.39 -0.99
CA TYR A 158 1.71 -17.30 -0.02
C TYR A 158 0.34 -16.66 0.22
N PHE A 159 -0.65 -16.98 -0.61
CA PHE A 159 -1.96 -16.31 -0.62
C PHE A 159 -3.09 -17.33 -0.73
N ASP A 160 -4.16 -17.13 0.06
CA ASP A 160 -5.31 -18.04 0.11
C ASP A 160 -6.11 -18.08 -1.20
N ARG A 161 -6.16 -16.94 -1.91
CA ARG A 161 -6.95 -16.76 -3.12
C ARG A 161 -6.06 -16.32 -4.28
N TYR A 162 -6.30 -16.91 -5.45
CA TYR A 162 -5.68 -16.45 -6.67
C TYR A 162 -6.24 -15.08 -7.10
N SER A 163 -5.31 -14.17 -7.38
CA SER A 163 -5.52 -12.98 -8.18
C SER A 163 -4.30 -12.78 -9.07
N GLN A 164 -4.43 -11.95 -10.10
CA GLN A 164 -3.29 -11.62 -10.95
C GLN A 164 -2.18 -10.93 -10.15
N ALA A 165 -2.53 -10.01 -9.24
CA ALA A 165 -1.57 -9.31 -8.40
C ALA A 165 -0.87 -10.24 -7.40
N ALA A 166 -1.60 -11.18 -6.77
CA ALA A 166 -1.02 -12.19 -5.88
C ALA A 166 -0.06 -13.12 -6.63
N CYS A 167 -0.43 -13.54 -7.85
CA CYS A 167 0.44 -14.35 -8.71
C CYS A 167 1.74 -13.61 -9.08
N TYR A 168 1.65 -12.33 -9.45
CA TYR A 168 2.83 -11.51 -9.73
C TYR A 168 3.71 -11.34 -8.48
N ARG A 169 3.11 -11.07 -7.32
CA ARG A 169 3.85 -10.92 -6.06
C ARG A 169 4.57 -12.21 -5.67
N GLU A 170 3.92 -13.36 -5.79
CA GLU A 170 4.53 -14.67 -5.54
C GLU A 170 5.71 -14.93 -6.49
N CYS A 171 5.50 -14.77 -7.79
CA CYS A 171 6.55 -14.97 -8.80
C CYS A 171 7.78 -14.09 -8.53
N ARG A 172 7.56 -12.80 -8.22
CA ARG A 172 8.64 -11.87 -7.87
C ARG A 172 9.36 -12.26 -6.59
N THR A 173 8.62 -12.72 -5.58
CA THR A 173 9.19 -13.16 -4.30
C THR A 173 10.05 -14.40 -4.48
N ASP A 174 9.53 -15.41 -5.17
CA ASP A 174 10.27 -16.64 -5.47
C ASP A 174 11.55 -16.36 -6.26
N PHE A 175 11.46 -15.48 -7.27
CA PHE A 175 12.62 -15.09 -8.06
C PHE A 175 13.70 -14.40 -7.21
N VAL A 176 13.31 -13.43 -6.37
CA VAL A 176 14.27 -12.69 -5.52
C VAL A 176 14.89 -13.59 -4.45
N VAL A 177 14.10 -14.47 -3.83
CA VAL A 177 14.62 -15.46 -2.88
C VAL A 177 15.61 -16.40 -3.56
N HIS A 178 15.30 -16.89 -4.76
CA HIS A 178 16.19 -17.80 -5.49
C HIS A 178 17.49 -17.11 -5.94
N ALA A 179 17.40 -15.88 -6.45
CA ALA A 179 18.54 -15.16 -7.00
C ALA A 179 19.43 -14.51 -5.92
N CYS A 180 18.84 -13.98 -4.84
CA CYS A 180 19.53 -13.18 -3.84
C CYS A 180 19.64 -13.85 -2.46
N GLY A 181 18.90 -14.93 -2.20
CA GLY A 181 18.87 -15.60 -0.90
C GLY A 181 18.17 -14.80 0.20
N CYS A 182 17.46 -13.72 -0.14
CA CYS A 182 16.71 -12.88 0.79
C CYS A 182 15.40 -12.40 0.15
N ARG A 183 14.54 -11.73 0.93
CA ARG A 183 13.31 -11.10 0.45
C ARG A 183 13.22 -9.67 0.94
N ASP A 184 12.45 -8.85 0.22
CA ASP A 184 12.14 -7.50 0.65
C ASP A 184 11.12 -7.50 1.80
N TYR A 185 11.04 -6.40 2.57
CA TYR A 185 10.24 -6.32 3.80
C TYR A 185 8.73 -6.53 3.56
N TYR A 186 8.23 -6.11 2.39
CA TYR A 186 6.82 -6.27 1.99
C TYR A 186 6.52 -7.62 1.32
N MET A 187 7.55 -8.38 0.93
CA MET A 187 7.34 -9.65 0.24
C MET A 187 6.83 -10.69 1.23
N PRO A 188 5.85 -11.53 0.83
CA PRO A 188 5.31 -12.55 1.73
C PRO A 188 6.35 -13.60 2.13
N SER A 189 6.04 -14.31 3.21
CA SER A 189 6.78 -15.49 3.65
C SER A 189 5.77 -16.58 3.98
N SER A 190 6.06 -17.82 3.62
CA SER A 190 5.31 -18.97 4.13
C SER A 190 5.63 -19.06 5.62
N SER A 191 4.62 -19.01 6.48
CA SER A 191 4.80 -19.15 7.92
C SER A 191 5.27 -20.56 8.27
N THR A 192 6.58 -20.77 8.30
CA THR A 192 7.27 -21.84 9.04
C THR A 192 8.73 -21.43 9.28
N GLY A 193 9.04 -21.03 10.52
CA GLY A 193 10.41 -21.00 11.06
C GLY A 193 11.23 -19.78 10.68
#